data_AF-A0A372QSP8-F1
#
_entry.id   AF-A0A372QSP8-F1
#
_cell.length_a   1.000
_cell.length_b   1.000
_cell.length_c   1.000
_cell.angle_alpha   90.00
_cell.angle_beta   90.00
_cell.angle_gamma   90.00
#
_symmetry.space_group_name_H-M   'P 1'
#
loop_
_entity.id
_entity.type
_entity.pdbx_description
1 polymer ?
#
loop_
_entity_poly.entity_id
_entity_poly.type
_entity_poly.pdbx_seq_one_letter_code
_entity_poly.pdbx_strand_id
1 'polypeptide(L)'
;LIEPNLNEGDKRHILVTHDESVFYANDSKKHSGDLAGLSLHISDFLTEVDSRLKFEQDEACITIKPDVNRNSWWKAEDLITQVIIPIFEKLHPGKIGIFAFDNVISYAAYLKDALIASKINL
;
A
#
# COMPACT_ATOMS: atom_id res chain seq x y z
N LEU A 1 -3.53 7.89 21.20
CA LEU A 1 -2.06 7.79 21.15
C LEU A 1 -1.45 8.82 22.09
N ILE A 2 -0.33 8.51 22.74
CA ILE A 2 0.45 9.48 23.52
C ILE A 2 1.44 10.14 22.55
N GLU A 3 1.43 11.47 22.47
CA GLU A 3 2.42 12.22 21.68
C GLU A 3 3.80 12.05 22.31
N PRO A 4 4.84 11.68 21.54
CA PRO A 4 6.20 11.57 22.06
C PRO A 4 6.72 12.96 22.45
N ASN A 5 7.46 13.02 23.56
CA ASN A 5 8.20 14.24 23.89
C ASN A 5 9.47 14.28 23.02
N LEU A 6 9.51 15.23 22.08
CA LEU A 6 10.57 15.38 21.10
C LEU A 6 11.46 16.57 21.45
N ASN A 7 12.76 16.50 21.12
CA ASN A 7 13.64 17.66 21.29
C ASN A 7 13.29 18.74 20.26
N GLU A 8 13.78 19.96 20.51
CA GLU A 8 13.65 21.05 19.55
C GLU A 8 14.29 20.67 18.20
N GLY A 9 13.49 20.71 17.13
CA GLY A 9 13.91 20.35 15.78
C GLY A 9 13.64 18.89 15.38
N ASP A 10 13.34 18.00 16.33
CA ASP A 10 12.99 16.61 16.03
C ASP A 10 11.59 16.49 15.42
N LYS A 11 11.44 15.60 14.45
CA LYS A 11 10.15 15.27 13.84
C LYS A 11 9.71 13.88 14.22
N ARG A 12 8.41 13.72 14.48
CA ARG A 12 7.81 12.43 14.72
C ARG A 12 7.92 11.57 13.45
N HIS A 13 8.40 10.35 13.60
CA HIS A 13 8.33 9.32 12.57
C HIS A 13 7.02 8.56 12.69
N ILE A 14 6.39 8.28 11.54
CA ILE A 14 5.20 7.43 11.45
C ILE A 14 5.51 6.28 10.52
N LEU A 15 5.38 5.06 11.03
CA LEU A 15 5.49 3.85 10.22
C LEU A 15 4.22 3.71 9.36
N VAL A 16 4.43 3.55 8.07
CA VAL A 16 3.41 3.20 7.08
C VAL A 16 3.78 1.84 6.53
N THR A 17 2.90 0.86 6.70
CA THR A 17 3.09 -0.50 6.20
C THR A 17 2.17 -0.76 5.02
N HIS A 18 2.65 -1.50 4.04
CA HIS A 18 1.87 -1.95 2.90
C HIS A 18 1.88 -3.48 2.82
N ASP A 19 0.76 -4.06 2.41
CA ASP A 19 0.65 -5.49 2.10
C ASP A 19 -0.44 -5.75 1.05
N GLU A 20 -0.35 -6.90 0.40
CA GLU A 20 -1.31 -7.42 -0.58
C GLU A 20 -1.99 -8.68 -0.06
N SER A 21 -3.32 -8.67 -0.07
CA SER A 21 -4.13 -9.79 0.41
C SER A 21 -5.18 -10.20 -0.61
N VAL A 22 -5.31 -11.52 -0.83
CA VAL A 22 -6.33 -12.10 -1.71
C VAL A 22 -7.38 -12.81 -0.89
N PHE A 23 -8.64 -12.42 -1.08
CA PHE A 23 -9.80 -13.00 -0.43
C PHE A 23 -10.62 -13.78 -1.45
N TYR A 24 -10.78 -15.09 -1.27
CA TYR A 24 -11.56 -15.92 -2.18
C TYR A 24 -13.02 -16.00 -1.76
N ALA A 25 -13.92 -15.93 -2.74
CA ALA A 25 -15.33 -16.20 -2.50
C ALA A 25 -15.48 -17.68 -2.07
N ASN A 26 -16.20 -17.91 -0.98
CA ASN A 26 -16.50 -19.24 -0.45
C ASN A 26 -15.29 -20.02 0.09
N ASP A 27 -14.21 -19.35 0.50
CA ASP A 27 -13.15 -20.00 1.26
C ASP A 27 -13.77 -20.76 2.44
N SER A 28 -13.48 -22.06 2.54
CA SER A 28 -14.05 -23.09 3.45
C SER A 28 -15.24 -23.95 2.96
N LYS A 29 -15.79 -23.79 1.74
CA LYS A 29 -16.88 -24.67 1.24
C LYS A 29 -16.62 -25.27 -0.14
N LYS A 30 -16.77 -26.60 -0.25
CA LYS A 30 -16.79 -27.31 -1.55
C LYS A 30 -18.11 -27.01 -2.26
N HIS A 31 -18.11 -26.05 -3.18
CA HIS A 31 -19.24 -25.81 -4.08
C HIS A 31 -18.79 -25.92 -5.54
N SER A 32 -19.61 -26.60 -6.36
CA SER A 32 -19.53 -26.62 -7.81
C SER A 32 -20.59 -25.65 -8.37
N GLY A 33 -20.18 -24.46 -8.79
CA GLY A 33 -21.07 -23.43 -9.38
C GLY A 33 -20.30 -22.17 -9.79
N ASP A 34 -20.95 -21.24 -10.49
CA ASP A 34 -20.35 -20.07 -11.19
C ASP A 34 -19.56 -19.08 -10.31
N LEU A 35 -19.70 -19.16 -8.98
CA LEU A 35 -18.96 -18.33 -8.02
C LEU A 35 -17.65 -18.97 -7.54
N ALA A 36 -17.36 -20.22 -7.95
CA ALA A 36 -16.11 -20.88 -7.66
C ALA A 36 -14.98 -20.21 -8.44
N GLY A 37 -14.00 -19.63 -7.72
CA GLY A 37 -12.84 -18.98 -8.32
C GLY A 37 -12.91 -17.44 -8.37
N LEU A 38 -13.99 -16.82 -7.90
CA LEU A 38 -14.00 -15.37 -7.68
C LEU A 38 -13.09 -15.00 -6.50
N SER A 39 -12.33 -13.93 -6.65
CA SER A 39 -11.48 -13.38 -5.59
C SER A 39 -11.52 -11.86 -5.57
N LEU A 40 -11.16 -11.28 -4.44
CA LEU A 40 -10.85 -9.87 -4.28
C LEU A 40 -9.39 -9.77 -3.92
N HIS A 41 -8.62 -9.08 -4.76
CA HIS A 41 -7.25 -8.74 -4.44
C HIS A 41 -7.23 -7.32 -3.88
N ILE A 42 -6.78 -7.17 -2.65
CA ILE A 42 -6.73 -5.89 -1.93
C ILE A 42 -5.27 -5.52 -1.68
N SER A 43 -4.93 -4.27 -2.00
CA SER A 43 -3.64 -3.64 -1.73
C SER A 43 -3.92 -2.43 -0.85
N ASP A 44 -3.38 -2.40 0.38
CA ASP A 44 -3.78 -1.40 1.39
C ASP A 44 -2.57 -0.86 2.16
N PHE A 45 -2.61 0.43 2.48
CA PHE A 45 -1.61 1.12 3.30
C PHE A 45 -2.16 1.40 4.69
N LEU A 46 -1.42 0.93 5.70
CA LEU A 46 -1.76 1.08 7.09
C LEU A 46 -0.75 1.93 7.84
N THR A 47 -1.21 2.71 8.82
CA THR A 47 -0.37 3.42 9.79
C THR A 47 -0.70 2.97 11.20
N GLU A 48 0.27 3.08 12.11
CA GLU A 48 0.06 2.82 13.54
C GLU A 48 -0.93 3.80 14.21
N VAL A 49 -1.24 4.92 13.55
CA VAL A 49 -2.03 6.02 14.13
C VAL A 49 -3.49 5.93 13.70
N ASP A 50 -3.73 5.75 12.40
CA ASP A 50 -5.06 5.91 11.79
C ASP A 50 -5.61 4.60 11.21
N SER A 51 -4.89 3.49 11.38
CA SER A 51 -5.17 2.25 10.64
C SER A 51 -5.06 2.49 9.14
N ARG A 52 -6.13 2.66 8.38
CA ARG A 52 -6.05 2.84 6.91
C ARG A 52 -5.66 4.26 6.56
N LEU A 53 -4.72 4.41 5.64
CA LEU A 53 -4.26 5.72 5.18
C LEU A 53 -5.32 6.35 4.24
N LYS A 54 -6.18 7.19 4.81
CA LYS A 54 -7.34 7.79 4.14
C LYS A 54 -7.53 9.25 4.55
N PHE A 55 -7.75 10.12 3.57
CA PHE A 55 -8.10 11.52 3.80
C PHE A 55 -9.27 11.94 2.91
N GLU A 56 -10.39 12.34 3.52
CA GLU A 56 -11.63 12.68 2.82
C GLU A 56 -12.10 11.56 1.85
N GLN A 57 -12.04 11.83 0.54
CA GLN A 57 -12.41 10.92 -0.54
C GLN A 57 -11.22 10.12 -1.08
N ASP A 58 -9.99 10.51 -0.72
CA ASP A 58 -8.76 9.85 -1.13
C ASP A 58 -8.44 8.71 -0.15
N GLU A 59 -8.17 7.51 -0.68
CA GLU A 59 -7.78 6.34 0.12
C GLU A 59 -6.61 5.63 -0.57
N ALA A 60 -5.55 5.33 0.19
CA ALA A 60 -4.43 4.52 -0.30
C ALA A 60 -4.76 3.02 -0.20
N CYS A 61 -5.89 2.65 -0.80
CA CYS A 61 -6.34 1.26 -0.90
C CYS A 61 -6.91 1.00 -2.28
N ILE A 62 -6.47 -0.07 -2.91
CA ILE A 62 -6.99 -0.54 -4.20
C ILE A 62 -7.64 -1.91 -4.00
N THR A 63 -8.87 -2.05 -4.51
CA THR A 63 -9.54 -3.35 -4.62
C THR A 63 -9.62 -3.74 -6.09
N ILE A 64 -8.95 -4.83 -6.45
CA ILE A 64 -8.99 -5.42 -7.78
C ILE A 64 -9.90 -6.64 -7.74
N LYS A 65 -10.83 -6.69 -8.69
CA LYS A 65 -11.64 -7.87 -9.00
C LYS A 65 -10.99 -8.56 -10.19
N PRO A 66 -10.27 -9.67 -10.01
CA PRO A 66 -9.70 -10.41 -11.12
C PRO A 66 -10.84 -10.90 -12.03
N ASP A 67 -10.71 -10.70 -13.34
CA ASP A 67 -11.65 -11.26 -14.30
C ASP A 67 -11.57 -12.80 -14.32
N VAL A 68 -12.51 -13.45 -15.02
CA VAL A 68 -12.58 -14.92 -15.11
C VAL A 68 -11.28 -15.54 -15.66
N ASN A 69 -10.50 -14.77 -16.41
CA ASN A 69 -9.21 -15.17 -16.98
C ASN A 69 -8.00 -14.78 -16.11
N ARG A 70 -8.22 -14.12 -14.97
CA ARG A 70 -7.19 -13.57 -14.10
C ARG A 70 -6.19 -12.67 -14.85
N ASN A 71 -6.65 -11.86 -15.81
CA ASN A 71 -5.79 -10.93 -16.55
C ASN A 71 -5.56 -9.60 -15.80
N SER A 72 -6.35 -9.33 -14.77
CA SER A 72 -6.25 -8.14 -13.93
C SER A 72 -5.55 -8.46 -12.60
N TRP A 73 -4.25 -8.79 -12.65
CA TRP A 73 -3.41 -8.81 -11.45
C TRP A 73 -2.83 -7.43 -11.18
N TRP A 74 -2.61 -7.17 -9.91
CA TRP A 74 -1.88 -6.00 -9.44
C TRP A 74 -0.45 -6.02 -10.02
N LYS A 75 0.01 -4.87 -10.52
CA LYS A 75 1.38 -4.70 -11.02
C LYS A 75 2.09 -3.62 -10.22
N ALA A 76 3.41 -3.64 -10.25
CA ALA A 76 4.25 -2.64 -9.59
C ALA A 76 3.89 -1.20 -9.96
N GLU A 77 3.48 -0.98 -11.21
CA GLU A 77 3.04 0.32 -11.71
C GLU A 77 1.77 0.82 -11.00
N ASP A 78 0.93 -0.10 -10.50
CA ASP A 78 -0.27 0.23 -9.73
C ASP A 78 0.08 0.71 -8.30
N LEU A 79 1.24 0.32 -7.73
CA LEU A 79 1.77 0.91 -6.48
C LEU A 79 2.07 2.38 -6.65
N ILE A 80 2.76 2.67 -7.75
CA ILE A 80 3.36 3.96 -8.05
C ILE A 80 2.27 5.00 -8.32
N THR A 81 1.12 4.55 -8.83
CA THR A 81 -0.01 5.43 -9.14
C THR A 81 -0.81 5.85 -7.89
N GLN A 82 -0.53 5.27 -6.73
CA GLN A 82 -1.26 5.62 -5.51
C GLN A 82 -0.83 6.98 -4.95
N VAL A 83 -1.82 7.79 -4.57
CA VAL A 83 -1.66 9.12 -3.95
C VAL A 83 -1.25 9.06 -2.47
N ILE A 84 -0.38 8.11 -2.11
CA ILE A 84 0.03 7.82 -0.73
C ILE A 84 0.70 9.03 -0.07
N ILE A 85 1.68 9.64 -0.76
CA ILE A 85 2.44 10.78 -0.22
C ILE A 85 1.51 11.98 0.05
N PRO A 86 0.66 12.42 -0.90
CA PRO A 86 -0.31 13.48 -0.63
C PRO A 86 -1.26 13.19 0.54
N ILE A 87 -1.76 11.96 0.68
CA ILE A 87 -2.64 11.60 1.81
C ILE A 87 -1.85 11.68 3.13
N PHE A 88 -0.63 11.14 3.16
CA PHE A 88 0.24 11.18 4.34
C PHE A 88 0.53 12.62 4.77
N GLU A 89 0.92 13.50 3.85
CA GLU A 89 1.26 14.90 4.16
C GLU A 89 0.06 15.67 4.74
N LYS A 90 -1.15 15.39 4.25
CA LYS A 90 -2.40 15.98 4.78
C LYS A 90 -2.73 15.47 6.19
N LEU A 91 -2.60 14.17 6.44
CA LEU A 91 -2.88 13.57 7.75
C LEU A 91 -1.81 13.87 8.81
N HIS A 92 -0.57 14.03 8.37
CA HIS A 92 0.59 14.06 9.24
C HIS A 92 1.51 15.25 8.93
N PRO A 93 1.00 16.48 9.00
CA PRO A 93 1.79 17.67 8.67
C PRO A 93 3.02 17.77 9.58
N GLY A 94 4.18 18.01 8.96
CA GLY A 94 5.46 18.17 9.65
C GLY A 94 6.08 16.88 10.18
N LYS A 95 5.47 15.72 9.95
CA LYS A 95 5.99 14.40 10.37
C LYS A 95 6.74 13.72 9.23
N ILE A 96 7.54 12.70 9.56
CA ILE A 96 8.32 11.92 8.60
C ILE A 96 7.65 10.55 8.42
N GLY A 97 7.32 10.19 7.18
CA GLY A 97 6.80 8.87 6.84
C GLY A 97 7.93 7.86 6.64
N ILE A 98 7.86 6.72 7.33
CA ILE A 98 8.73 5.57 7.10
C ILE A 98 7.89 4.50 6.42
N PHE A 99 8.15 4.24 5.14
CA PHE A 99 7.38 3.28 4.35
C PHE A 99 8.07 1.93 4.33
N ALA A 100 7.35 0.90 4.80
CA ALA A 100 7.79 -0.48 4.81
C ALA A 100 6.91 -1.31 3.87
N PHE A 101 7.57 -2.03 2.96
CA PHE A 101 6.98 -2.94 1.98
C PHE A 101 7.56 -4.34 2.21
N ASP A 102 6.79 -5.37 1.90
CA ASP A 102 7.33 -6.73 1.81
C ASP A 102 8.16 -6.88 0.52
N ASN A 103 9.13 -7.80 0.54
CA ASN A 103 10.09 -7.96 -0.55
C ASN A 103 9.59 -8.95 -1.63
N VAL A 104 8.33 -8.82 -2.06
CA VAL A 104 7.84 -9.64 -3.17
C VAL A 104 8.37 -9.11 -4.50
N ILE A 105 8.73 -10.04 -5.40
CA ILE A 105 9.49 -9.78 -6.63
C ILE A 105 8.80 -8.76 -7.56
N SER A 106 7.48 -8.58 -7.43
CA SER A 106 6.71 -7.57 -8.14
C SER A 106 7.10 -6.13 -7.78
N TYR A 107 7.60 -5.83 -6.57
CA TYR A 107 8.02 -4.47 -6.20
C TYR A 107 9.41 -4.06 -6.72
N ALA A 108 10.12 -4.93 -7.43
CA ALA A 108 11.46 -4.63 -7.95
C ALA A 108 11.47 -3.67 -9.15
N ALA A 109 10.30 -3.16 -9.57
CA ALA A 109 10.20 -2.19 -10.65
C ALA A 109 10.57 -0.78 -10.15
N TYR A 110 11.51 -0.15 -10.83
CA TYR A 110 11.86 1.24 -10.57
C TYR A 110 11.10 2.15 -11.53
N LEU A 111 10.60 3.27 -11.00
CA LEU A 111 10.19 4.40 -11.81
C LEU A 111 11.35 4.86 -12.73
N LYS A 112 11.02 5.42 -13.90
CA LYS A 112 12.05 5.93 -14.83
C LYS A 112 12.92 7.03 -14.20
N ASP A 113 12.35 7.78 -13.28
CA ASP A 113 12.96 8.86 -12.51
C ASP A 113 13.29 8.45 -11.06
N ALA A 114 13.18 7.16 -10.71
CA ALA A 114 13.60 6.68 -9.40
C ALA A 114 15.09 6.95 -9.19
N LEU A 115 15.43 7.58 -8.07
CA LEU A 115 16.81 7.71 -7.63
C LEU A 115 17.31 6.36 -7.13
N ILE A 116 18.17 5.72 -7.92
CA ILE A 116 18.74 4.41 -7.57
C ILE A 116 20.13 4.63 -7.00
N ALA A 117 20.30 4.42 -5.69
CA ALA A 117 21.58 4.64 -4.98
C ALA A 117 22.78 3.95 -5.66
N SER A 118 22.60 2.74 -6.20
CA SER A 118 23.66 2.02 -6.92
C SER A 118 24.00 2.58 -8.31
N LYS A 119 23.21 3.54 -8.81
CA LYS A 119 23.40 4.25 -10.08
C LYS A 119 23.67 5.75 -9.87
N ILE A 120 23.80 6.21 -8.63
CA ILE A 120 24.29 7.56 -8.36
C ILE A 120 25.81 7.52 -8.59
N ASN A 121 26.26 8.17 -9.67
CA ASN A 121 27.68 8.49 -9.81
C ASN A 121 27.98 9.62 -8.82
N LEU A 122 28.77 9.31 -7.79
CA LEU A 122 29.40 10.29 -6.89
C LEU A 122 30.62 10.92 -7.56
#